data_AF-A0A227J542-F1
#
_entry.id   AF-A0A227J542-F1
#
_cell.length_a   1.000
_cell.length_b   1.000
_cell.length_c   1.000
_cell.angle_alpha   90.00
_cell.angle_beta   90.00
_cell.angle_gamma   90.00
#
_symmetry.space_group_name_H-M   'P 1'
#
loop_
_entity.id
_entity.type
_entity.pdbx_description
1 polymer ?
#
loop_
_entity_poly.entity_id
_entity_poly.type
_entity_poly.pdbx_seq_one_letter_code
_entity_poly.pdbx_strand_id
1 'polypeptide(L)' 'MNLKLDNQQTDDAVVVTGLKMGYGDKILLENASFNVKRGEILVILGGSGCGKSSLMKHIIGLYA' A
#
# COMPACT_ATOMS: atom_id res chain seq x y z
N MET A 1 35.32 11.92 -4.93
CA MET A 1 34.39 10.83 -4.60
C MET A 1 33.00 11.30 -4.97
N ASN A 2 32.53 10.99 -6.18
CA ASN A 2 31.17 11.33 -6.57
C ASN A 2 30.26 10.19 -6.12
N LEU A 3 29.55 10.41 -5.02
CA LEU A 3 28.31 9.69 -4.73
C LEU A 3 27.36 10.07 -5.85
N LYS A 4 27.23 9.19 -6.84
CA LYS A 4 26.00 9.17 -7.63
C LYS A 4 24.91 8.91 -6.61
N LEU A 5 24.24 9.97 -6.19
CA LEU A 5 22.87 9.86 -5.68
C LEU A 5 22.12 9.38 -6.90
N ASP A 6 22.04 8.06 -7.02
CA ASP A 6 21.31 7.41 -8.07
C ASP A 6 19.88 7.91 -7.91
N ASN A 7 19.53 8.93 -8.69
CA ASN A 7 18.19 9.43 -8.85
C ASN A 7 17.42 8.37 -9.64
N GLN A 8 17.30 7.17 -9.04
CA GLN A 8 16.44 6.10 -9.47
C GLN A 8 15.04 6.62 -9.21
N GLN A 9 14.50 7.36 -10.18
CA GLN A 9 13.09 7.68 -10.23
C GLN A 9 12.36 6.34 -10.17
N THR A 10 11.90 5.93 -8.99
CA THR A 10 11.18 4.67 -8.86
C THR A 10 9.85 4.87 -9.57
N ASP A 11 9.60 4.07 -10.59
CA ASP A 11 8.37 4.16 -11.38
C ASP A 11 7.19 3.49 -10.65
N ASP A 12 7.06 3.81 -9.36
CA ASP A 12 6.02 3.31 -8.48
C ASP A 12 4.73 4.10 -8.74
N ALA A 13 3.66 3.40 -9.09
CA ALA A 13 2.33 3.94 -9.25
C ALA A 13 1.59 4.07 -7.92
N VAL A 14 1.84 3.13 -7.00
CA VAL A 14 1.27 3.11 -5.65
C VAL A 14 2.39 2.76 -4.66
N VAL A 15 2.51 3.53 -3.59
CA VAL A 15 3.42 3.26 -2.47
C VAL A 15 2.62 3.27 -1.18
N VAL A 16 2.67 2.17 -0.45
CA VAL A 16 2.08 2.02 0.89
C VAL A 16 3.21 1.76 1.87
N THR A 17 3.25 2.51 2.97
CA THR A 17 4.31 2.39 3.98
C THR A 17 3.70 2.40 5.37
N GLY A 18 3.93 1.33 6.13
CA GLY A 18 3.52 1.22 7.53
C GLY A 18 2.00 1.34 7.76
N LEU A 19 1.17 1.00 6.77
CA LEU A 19 -0.27 1.19 6.86
C LEU A 19 -0.86 0.33 7.98
N LYS A 20 -1.53 1.00 8.92
CA LYS A 20 -2.38 0.42 9.93
C LYS A 20 -3.81 0.87 9.67
N MET A 21 -4.73 -0.08 9.54
CA MET A 21 -6.13 0.22 9.25
C MET A 21 -7.07 -0.75 9.97
N GLY A 22 -8.24 -0.24 10.34
CA GLY A 22 -9.22 -0.94 11.14
C GLY A 22 -10.54 -0.18 11.22
N TYR A 23 -11.52 -0.76 11.92
CA TYR A 23 -12.79 -0.10 12.23
C TYR A 23 -12.99 -0.12 13.74
N GLY A 24 -13.07 1.08 14.34
CA GLY A 24 -13.06 1.22 15.80
C GLY A 24 -11.83 0.53 16.39
N ASP A 25 -12.06 -0.35 17.36
CA ASP A 25 -10.99 -1.08 18.04
C ASP A 25 -10.46 -2.30 17.26
N LYS A 26 -11.11 -2.67 16.15
CA LYS A 26 -10.72 -3.84 15.35
C LYS A 26 -9.68 -3.45 14.30
N ILE A 27 -8.44 -3.88 14.52
CA ILE A 27 -7.36 -3.81 13.53
C ILE A 27 -7.59 -4.88 12.46
N LEU A 28 -7.61 -4.49 11.19
CA LEU A 28 -7.72 -5.39 10.03
C LEU A 28 -6.37 -5.66 9.37
N LEU A 29 -5.52 -4.64 9.34
CA LEU A 29 -4.19 -4.71 8.76
C LEU A 29 -3.25 -3.83 9.59
N GLU A 30 -2.05 -4.33 9.86
CA GLU A 30 -1.05 -3.62 10.64
C GLU A 30 0.32 -3.75 9.96
N ASN A 31 1.03 -2.62 9.87
CA ASN A 31 2.37 -2.53 9.28
C ASN A 31 2.47 -3.02 7.83
N ALA A 32 1.44 -2.78 7.02
CA ALA A 32 1.49 -3.13 5.60
C ALA A 32 2.37 -2.13 4.82
N SER A 33 3.39 -2.65 4.13
CA SER A 33 4.27 -1.86 3.28
C SER A 33 4.50 -2.58 1.95
N PHE A 34 4.20 -1.93 0.83
CA PHE A 34 4.42 -2.48 -0.51
C PHE A 34 4.42 -1.35 -1.55
N ASN A 35 5.06 -1.62 -2.69
CA ASN A 35 5.08 -0.75 -3.85
C ASN A 35 4.47 -1.49 -5.03
N VAL A 36 3.74 -0.79 -5.88
CA VAL A 36 3.22 -1.29 -7.15
C VAL A 36 3.80 -0.43 -8.26
N LYS A 37 4.53 -1.03 -9.19
CA LYS A 37 5.13 -0.31 -10.31
C LYS A 37 4.09 0.02 -11.39
N ARG A 38 4.37 1.02 -12.24
CA ARG A 38 3.55 1.26 -13.42
C ARG A 38 3.55 0.02 -14.33
N GLY A 39 2.36 -0.37 -14.77
CA GLY A 39 2.14 -1.57 -15.59
C GLY A 39 2.12 -2.89 -14.80
N GLU A 40 2.36 -2.87 -13.49
CA GLU A 40 2.23 -4.05 -12.63
C GLU A 40 0.76 -4.30 -12.25
N ILE A 41 0.39 -5.57 -12.17
CA ILE A 41 -0.94 -5.99 -11.69
C ILE A 41 -0.79 -6.48 -10.25
N LEU A 42 -1.27 -5.69 -9.29
CA LEU A 42 -1.40 -6.10 -7.90
C LEU A 42 -2.70 -6.90 -7.69
N VAL A 43 -2.58 -8.11 -7.14
CA VAL A 43 -3.73 -8.93 -6.72
C VAL A 43 -3.79 -8.96 -5.19
N ILE A 44 -4.93 -8.60 -4.61
CA ILE A 44 -5.16 -8.69 -3.17
C ILE A 44 -6.06 -9.89 -2.87
N LEU A 45 -5.51 -10.88 -2.16
CA LEU A 45 -6.19 -12.12 -1.80
C LEU A 45 -6.53 -12.18 -0.30
N GLY A 46 -7.52 -13.00 0.05
CA GLY A 46 -7.92 -13.26 1.44
C GLY A 46 -9.42 -13.50 1.62
N GLY A 47 -9.80 -14.07 2.77
CA GLY A 47 -11.19 -14.41 3.10
C GLY A 47 -12.14 -13.20 3.21
N SER A 48 -13.45 -13.43 3.24
CA SER A 48 -14.43 -12.35 3.44
C SER A 48 -14.15 -11.60 4.76
N GLY A 49 -14.27 -10.27 4.75
CA GLY A 49 -14.07 -9.44 5.94
C GLY A 49 -12.60 -9.21 6.36
N CYS A 50 -11.60 -9.73 5.63
CA CYS A 50 -10.18 -9.52 5.99
C CYS A 50 -9.62 -8.13 5.65
N GLY A 51 -10.43 -7.23 5.09
CA GLY A 51 -10.03 -5.83 4.83
C GLY A 51 -9.61 -5.48 3.40
N LYS A 52 -9.75 -6.36 2.41
CA LYS A 52 -9.37 -6.09 1.00
C LYS A 52 -9.99 -4.82 0.42
N SER A 53 -11.33 -4.72 0.46
CA SER A 53 -12.03 -3.53 -0.02
C SER A 53 -11.69 -2.30 0.80
N SER A 54 -11.45 -2.46 2.10
CA SER A 54 -11.03 -1.37 2.96
C SER A 54 -9.63 -0.87 2.60
N LEU A 55 -8.67 -1.76 2.30
CA LEU A 55 -7.35 -1.41 1.79
C LEU A 55 -7.44 -0.64 0.47
N MET A 56 -8.25 -1.13 -0.48
CA MET A 56 -8.51 -0.43 -1.74
C MET A 56 -9.07 0.97 -1.53
N LYS A 57 -9.97 1.16 -0.56
CA LYS A 57 -10.51 2.48 -0.21
C LYS A 57 -9.46 3.43 0.37
N HIS A 58 -8.50 2.94 1.14
CA HIS A 58 -7.37 3.77 1.58
C HIS A 58 -6.45 4.15 0.42
N ILE A 59 -6.16 3.20 -0.50
CA ILE A 59 -5.32 3.46 -1.68
C ILE A 59 -5.89 4.57 -2.56
N ILE A 60 -7.22 4.62 -2.76
CA ILE A 60 -7.88 5.68 -3.53
C ILE A 60 -8.16 6.96 -2.73
N GLY A 61 -7.76 7.02 -1.45
CA GLY A 61 -7.96 8.18 -0.58
C GLY A 61 -9.39 8.40 -0.07
N LEU A 62 -10.25 7.37 -0.10
CA LEU A 62 -11.61 7.48 0.44
C LEU A 62 -11.64 7.49 1.98
N TYR A 63 -10.64 6.88 2.61
CA TYR A 63 -10.43 6.93 4.05
C TYR A 63 -9.04 7.50 4.32
N ALA A 64 -8.94 8.41 5.29
CA ALA A 64 -7.71 9.06 5.75
C ALA A 64 -7.36 8.60 7.16
#